data_AF-A0A9D8KVF9-F1
#
_entry.id   AF-A0A9D8KVF9-F1
#
_cell.length_a   1.000
_cell.length_b   1.000
_cell.length_c   1.000
_cell.angle_alpha   90.00
_cell.angle_beta   90.00
_cell.angle_gamma   90.00
#
_symmetry.space_group_name_H-M   'P 1'
#
loop_
_entity.id
_entity.type
_entity.pdbx_description
1 polymer ?
#
loop_
_entity_poly.entity_id
_entity_poly.type
_entity_poly.pdbx_seq_one_letter_code
_entity_poly.pdbx_strand_id
1 'polypeptide(L)'
;DLLVYSRLGRGAMRLQAVDMQSLVADTRALLDSNLRAETGADAAVRDVHWNVGPLPVLVADENMMRQVWLNLLGNAVKYTAGREHAVIDVSAQQLPDGSQQFSVRDNGTGFDMQYAGKLFGVFQRLHKASDYPGTGIGLASVRRVLTRHGGRIWAEAQVDQGATFHFILPPPAPDAHS
;
A
#
# COMPACT_ATOMS: atom_id res chain seq x y z
N ASP A 1 -11.30 3.02 -9.62
CA ASP A 1 -11.49 2.40 -8.28
C ASP A 1 -12.77 1.59 -8.09
N LEU A 2 -13.97 2.16 -8.23
CA LEU A 2 -15.21 1.43 -7.90
C LEU A 2 -15.44 0.17 -8.77
N LEU A 3 -15.19 0.26 -10.08
CA LEU A 3 -15.27 -0.88 -11.00
C LEU A 3 -14.25 -1.97 -10.67
N VAL A 4 -13.03 -1.57 -10.30
CA VAL A 4 -11.96 -2.48 -9.88
C VAL A 4 -12.34 -3.18 -8.58
N TYR A 5 -12.80 -2.42 -7.58
CA TYR A 5 -13.32 -2.94 -6.31
C TYR A 5 -14.47 -3.95 -6.51
N SER A 6 -15.39 -3.66 -7.43
CA SER A 6 -16.52 -4.55 -7.76
C SER A 6 -16.10 -5.86 -8.44
N ARG A 7 -14.97 -5.88 -9.16
CA ARG A 7 -14.42 -7.08 -9.82
C ARG A 7 -13.54 -7.92 -8.90
N LEU A 8 -12.88 -7.29 -7.91
CA LEU A 8 -11.90 -7.91 -7.01
C LEU A 8 -12.40 -9.12 -6.19
N GLY A 9 -13.70 -9.42 -6.14
CA GLY A 9 -14.21 -10.61 -5.44
C GLY A 9 -14.99 -11.62 -6.27
N ARG A 10 -14.98 -11.53 -7.61
CA ARG A 10 -15.78 -12.43 -8.46
C ARG A 10 -14.96 -13.37 -9.36
N GLY A 11 -13.68 -13.11 -9.58
CA GLY A 11 -12.80 -13.96 -10.39
C GLY A 11 -11.91 -14.88 -9.56
N ALA A 12 -11.52 -16.05 -10.09
CA ALA A 12 -10.49 -16.90 -9.51
C ALA A 12 -9.15 -16.15 -9.40
N MET A 13 -8.35 -16.44 -8.36
CA MET A 13 -7.00 -15.87 -8.24
C MET A 13 -6.04 -16.64 -9.13
N ARG A 14 -5.15 -15.92 -9.80
CA ARG A 14 -4.04 -16.52 -10.55
C ARG A 14 -2.78 -16.46 -9.68
N LEU A 15 -2.61 -17.46 -8.83
CA LEU A 15 -1.43 -17.56 -7.97
C LEU A 15 -0.20 -17.94 -8.80
N GLN A 16 0.84 -17.13 -8.71
CA GLN A 16 2.14 -17.36 -9.35
C GLN A 16 3.26 -16.80 -8.47
N ALA A 17 4.51 -17.13 -8.78
CA ALA A 17 5.66 -16.48 -8.16
C ALA A 17 5.68 -14.99 -8.55
N VAL A 18 5.68 -14.11 -7.56
CA VAL A 18 5.65 -12.66 -7.70
C VAL A 18 6.86 -12.07 -7.02
N ASP A 19 7.70 -11.39 -7.80
CA ASP A 19 8.80 -10.59 -7.28
C ASP A 19 8.26 -9.27 -6.70
N MET A 20 8.19 -9.20 -5.37
CA MET A 20 7.71 -7.99 -4.69
C MET A 20 8.69 -6.83 -4.84
N GLN A 21 9.98 -7.10 -5.02
CA GLN A 21 10.99 -6.07 -5.24
C GLN A 21 10.73 -5.34 -6.55
N SER A 22 10.51 -6.08 -7.63
CA SER A 22 10.16 -5.51 -8.94
C SER A 22 8.83 -4.77 -8.90
N LEU A 23 7.79 -5.33 -8.27
CA LEU A 23 6.49 -4.66 -8.19
C LEU A 23 6.55 -3.32 -7.44
N VAL A 24 7.31 -3.24 -6.35
CA VAL A 24 7.50 -1.99 -5.61
C VAL A 24 8.30 -0.99 -6.43
N ALA A 25 9.35 -1.43 -7.13
CA ALA A 25 10.15 -0.58 -8.02
C ALA A 25 9.31 0.01 -9.17
N ASP A 26 8.51 -0.81 -9.86
CA ASP A 26 7.59 -0.37 -10.91
C ASP A 26 6.58 0.65 -10.39
N THR A 27 5.99 0.37 -9.22
CA THR A 27 4.99 1.23 -8.60
C THR A 27 5.59 2.58 -8.22
N ARG A 28 6.79 2.58 -7.63
CA ARG A 28 7.54 3.81 -7.35
C ARG A 28 7.79 4.60 -8.64
N ALA A 29 8.31 3.97 -9.68
CA ALA A 29 8.63 4.65 -10.93
C ALA A 29 7.38 5.31 -11.56
N LEU A 30 6.23 4.62 -11.51
CA LEU A 30 4.96 5.18 -11.95
C LEU A 30 4.57 6.42 -11.13
N LEU A 31 4.64 6.34 -9.79
CA LEU A 31 4.29 7.44 -8.88
C LEU A 31 5.23 8.64 -9.07
N ASP A 32 6.54 8.41 -9.20
CA ASP A 32 7.53 9.45 -9.47
C ASP A 32 7.25 10.13 -10.82
N SER A 33 6.81 9.37 -11.84
CA SER A 33 6.42 9.95 -13.14
C SER A 33 5.15 10.81 -13.05
N ASN A 34 4.17 10.39 -12.25
CA ASN A 34 2.93 11.15 -12.05
C ASN A 34 3.22 12.48 -11.32
N LEU A 35 4.07 12.46 -10.29
CA LEU A 35 4.49 13.67 -9.58
C LEU A 35 5.13 14.68 -10.53
N ARG A 36 6.01 14.21 -11.41
CA ARG A 36 6.67 15.05 -12.44
C ARG A 36 5.69 15.59 -13.48
N ALA A 37 4.63 14.85 -13.81
CA ALA A 37 3.62 15.32 -14.75
C ALA A 37 2.69 16.38 -14.11
N GLU A 38 2.43 16.27 -12.81
CA GLU A 38 1.62 17.23 -12.05
C GLU A 38 2.39 18.54 -11.75
N THR A 39 3.69 18.44 -11.53
CA THR A 39 4.57 19.62 -11.43
C THR A 39 4.86 20.14 -12.84
N GLY A 40 4.19 21.21 -13.24
CA GLY A 40 4.45 21.88 -14.53
C GLY A 40 5.94 22.26 -14.68
N ALA A 41 6.35 22.59 -15.91
CA ALA A 41 7.76 22.76 -16.31
C ALA A 41 8.61 23.70 -15.44
N ASP A 42 7.99 24.63 -14.70
CA ASP A 42 8.65 25.66 -13.88
C ASP A 42 8.57 25.43 -12.36
N ALA A 43 7.95 24.33 -11.90
CA ALA A 43 7.87 24.00 -10.48
C ALA A 43 8.96 23.00 -10.08
N ALA A 44 9.56 23.18 -8.90
CA ALA A 44 10.46 22.17 -8.35
C ALA A 44 9.66 20.86 -8.15
N VAL A 45 10.09 19.80 -8.85
CA VAL A 45 9.51 18.46 -8.67
C VAL A 45 9.70 18.09 -7.21
N ARG A 46 8.60 17.76 -6.55
CA ARG A 46 8.63 17.26 -5.18
C ARG A 46 9.45 15.96 -5.15
N ASP A 47 10.54 15.98 -4.39
CA ASP A 47 11.40 14.80 -4.22
C ASP A 47 10.89 13.92 -3.07
N VAL A 48 10.79 12.63 -3.31
CA VAL A 48 10.38 11.63 -2.32
C VAL A 48 11.58 10.73 -2.08
N HIS A 49 12.08 10.74 -0.84
CA HIS A 49 13.16 9.86 -0.44
C HIS A 49 12.62 8.47 -0.12
N TRP A 50 12.94 7.51 -0.99
CA TRP A 50 12.50 6.12 -0.90
C TRP A 50 13.57 5.23 -0.27
N ASN A 51 13.25 4.63 0.87
CA ASN A 51 14.07 3.62 1.52
C ASN A 51 13.41 2.25 1.37
N VAL A 52 13.83 1.49 0.36
CA VAL A 52 13.26 0.15 0.10
C VAL A 52 14.26 -0.91 0.52
N GLY A 53 13.96 -1.61 1.61
CA GLY A 53 14.69 -2.80 2.03
C GLY A 53 14.45 -4.00 1.10
N PRO A 54 15.16 -5.12 1.30
CA PRO A 54 14.98 -6.33 0.49
C PRO A 54 13.56 -6.89 0.64
N LEU A 55 12.92 -7.21 -0.48
CA LEU A 55 11.57 -7.77 -0.53
C LEU A 55 11.58 -9.19 -1.13
N PRO A 56 10.78 -10.14 -0.59
CA PRO A 56 10.81 -11.53 -1.03
C PRO A 56 10.01 -11.77 -2.31
N VAL A 57 10.30 -12.89 -2.97
CA VAL A 57 9.40 -13.50 -3.97
C VAL A 57 8.33 -14.32 -3.24
N LEU A 58 7.05 -14.14 -3.58
CA LEU A 58 5.93 -14.88 -2.95
C LEU A 58 4.95 -15.45 -3.97
N VAL A 59 4.22 -16.49 -3.57
CA VAL A 59 3.11 -17.03 -4.36
C VAL A 59 1.86 -16.18 -4.10
N ALA A 60 1.45 -15.40 -5.09
CA ALA A 60 0.30 -14.48 -4.99
C ALA A 60 -0.30 -14.19 -6.37
N ASP A 61 -1.43 -13.48 -6.40
CA ASP A 61 -1.95 -12.89 -7.63
C ASP A 61 -1.27 -11.53 -7.89
N GLU A 62 -0.41 -11.49 -8.91
CA GLU A 62 0.41 -10.31 -9.23
C GLU A 62 -0.42 -9.05 -9.46
N ASN A 63 -1.54 -9.15 -10.18
CA ASN A 63 -2.38 -7.99 -10.49
C ASN A 63 -3.06 -7.44 -9.25
N MET A 64 -3.42 -8.31 -8.31
CA MET A 64 -3.96 -7.91 -7.02
C MET A 64 -2.86 -7.30 -6.12
N MET A 65 -1.66 -7.86 -6.12
CA MET A 65 -0.53 -7.31 -5.36
C MET A 65 -0.09 -5.94 -5.89
N ARG A 66 -0.08 -5.75 -7.22
CA ARG A 66 0.14 -4.43 -7.84
C ARG A 66 -0.86 -3.39 -7.32
N GLN A 67 -2.14 -3.77 -7.16
CA GLN A 67 -3.15 -2.89 -6.57
C GLN A 67 -2.89 -2.58 -5.09
N VAL A 68 -2.38 -3.55 -4.31
CA VAL A 68 -1.97 -3.30 -2.92
C VAL A 68 -0.89 -2.23 -2.87
N TRP A 69 0.19 -2.42 -3.64
CA TRP A 69 1.30 -1.48 -3.68
C TRP A 69 0.89 -0.10 -4.19
N LEU A 70 0.12 -0.01 -5.27
CA LEU A 70 -0.40 1.27 -5.79
C LEU A 70 -1.20 2.04 -4.73
N ASN A 71 -2.03 1.35 -3.95
CA ASN A 71 -2.83 2.00 -2.93
C ASN A 71 -2.00 2.43 -1.71
N LEU A 72 -1.09 1.57 -1.23
CA LEU A 72 -0.28 1.88 -0.05
C LEU A 72 0.77 2.95 -0.35
N LEU A 73 1.56 2.77 -1.41
CA LEU A 73 2.60 3.73 -1.80
C LEU A 73 1.98 5.04 -2.31
N GLY A 74 0.88 4.97 -3.04
CA GLY A 74 0.14 6.16 -3.47
C GLY A 74 -0.41 6.96 -2.28
N ASN A 75 -0.89 6.29 -1.22
CA ASN A 75 -1.29 6.96 0.02
C ASN A 75 -0.09 7.59 0.73
N ALA A 76 1.03 6.88 0.86
CA ALA A 76 2.25 7.39 1.48
C ALA A 76 2.75 8.66 0.77
N VAL A 77 2.83 8.65 -0.56
CA VAL A 77 3.19 9.83 -1.38
C VAL A 77 2.19 10.96 -1.17
N LYS A 78 0.89 10.67 -1.22
CA LYS A 78 -0.17 11.68 -1.07
C LYS A 78 -0.14 12.35 0.31
N TYR A 79 -0.01 11.59 1.39
CA TYR A 79 -0.09 12.13 2.76
C TYR A 79 1.21 12.79 3.22
N THR A 80 2.31 12.60 2.49
CA THR A 80 3.57 13.34 2.68
C THR A 80 3.63 14.64 1.87
N ALA A 81 2.58 15.02 1.13
CA ALA A 81 2.59 16.20 0.24
C ALA A 81 2.92 17.53 0.93
N GLY A 82 2.59 17.68 2.21
CA GLY A 82 2.92 18.86 2.99
C GLY A 82 4.32 18.84 3.64
N ARG A 83 5.13 17.81 3.39
CA ARG A 83 6.49 17.70 3.94
C ARG A 83 7.52 18.26 2.97
N GLU A 84 8.40 19.11 3.48
CA GLU A 84 9.59 19.59 2.76
C GLU A 84 10.48 18.41 2.35
N HIS A 85 10.69 17.47 3.28
CA HIS A 85 11.42 16.22 3.05
C HIS A 85 10.47 15.03 3.24
N ALA A 86 9.91 14.53 2.14
CA ALA A 86 9.05 13.36 2.17
C ALA A 86 9.89 12.08 2.24
N VAL A 87 9.65 11.23 3.24
CA VAL A 87 10.35 9.96 3.42
C VAL A 87 9.34 8.83 3.44
N ILE A 88 9.61 7.79 2.64
CA ILE A 88 8.80 6.57 2.59
C ILE A 88 9.73 5.36 2.74
N ASP A 89 9.50 4.56 3.77
CA ASP A 89 10.22 3.32 4.02
C ASP A 89 9.34 2.12 3.66
N VAL A 90 9.91 1.16 2.94
CA VAL A 90 9.27 -0.12 2.63
C VAL A 90 10.18 -1.25 3.11
N SER A 91 9.65 -2.13 3.94
CA SER A 91 10.40 -3.26 4.48
C SER A 91 9.57 -4.54 4.52
N ALA A 92 10.25 -5.67 4.54
CA ALA A 92 9.67 -6.98 4.77
C ALA A 92 10.48 -7.75 5.81
N GLN A 93 9.80 -8.62 6.55
CA GLN A 93 10.41 -9.58 7.46
C GLN A 93 9.61 -10.89 7.46
N GLN A 94 10.32 -12.00 7.54
CA GLN A 94 9.70 -13.30 7.77
C GLN A 94 9.40 -13.47 9.26
N LEU A 95 8.17 -13.86 9.57
CA LEU A 95 7.72 -14.17 10.92
C LEU A 95 8.06 -15.64 11.28
N PRO A 96 8.09 -16.00 12.59
CA PRO A 96 8.42 -17.35 13.01
C PRO A 96 7.50 -18.46 12.48
N ASP A 97 6.26 -18.13 12.12
CA ASP A 97 5.29 -19.05 11.52
C ASP A 97 5.46 -19.21 10.00
N GLY A 98 6.49 -18.61 9.42
CA GLY A 98 6.76 -18.61 7.98
C GLY A 98 6.00 -17.54 7.19
N SER A 99 5.09 -16.80 7.84
CA SER A 99 4.37 -15.69 7.22
C SER A 99 5.31 -14.54 6.87
N GLN A 100 4.94 -13.72 5.90
CA GLN A 100 5.71 -12.54 5.50
C GLN A 100 4.98 -11.28 5.91
N GLN A 101 5.61 -10.47 6.76
CA GLN A 101 5.12 -9.16 7.15
C GLN A 101 5.80 -8.08 6.34
N PHE A 102 4.99 -7.23 5.71
CA PHE A 102 5.43 -6.03 5.01
C PHE A 102 5.03 -4.79 5.82
N SER A 103 5.84 -3.74 5.72
CA SER A 103 5.58 -2.45 6.35
C SER A 103 5.84 -1.33 5.34
N VAL A 104 4.90 -0.39 5.23
CA VAL A 104 5.04 0.85 4.48
C VAL A 104 4.90 1.99 5.48
N ARG A 105 5.99 2.69 5.75
CA ARG A 105 6.03 3.84 6.66
C ARG A 105 6.20 5.12 5.87
N ASP A 106 5.49 6.16 6.29
CA ASP A 106 5.67 7.52 5.79
C ASP A 106 5.85 8.49 6.96
N ASN A 107 6.44 9.66 6.69
CA ASN A 107 6.55 10.77 7.64
C ASN A 107 5.47 11.84 7.41
N GLY A 108 4.32 11.47 6.84
CA GLY A 108 3.26 12.38 6.41
C GLY A 108 2.45 12.97 7.55
N THR A 109 1.23 13.40 7.25
CA THR A 109 0.33 14.02 8.25
C THR A 109 -0.13 13.05 9.34
N GLY A 110 -0.06 11.74 9.11
CA GLY A 110 -0.57 10.73 10.06
C GLY A 110 -2.06 10.92 10.36
N PHE A 111 -2.59 10.21 11.35
CA PHE A 111 -3.99 10.36 11.77
C PHE A 111 -4.17 9.89 13.21
N ASP A 112 -5.30 10.26 13.80
CA ASP A 112 -5.67 9.81 15.14
C ASP A 112 -6.15 8.35 15.13
N MET A 113 -5.49 7.52 15.93
CA MET A 113 -5.76 6.09 16.06
C MET A 113 -7.17 5.78 16.57
N GLN A 114 -7.89 6.73 17.18
CA GLN A 114 -9.31 6.56 17.52
C GLN A 114 -10.18 6.23 16.28
N TYR A 115 -9.71 6.64 15.09
CA TYR A 115 -10.40 6.38 13.83
C TYR A 115 -9.88 5.15 13.08
N ALA A 116 -8.91 4.41 13.62
CA ALA A 116 -8.28 3.27 12.96
C ALA A 116 -9.31 2.19 12.55
N GLY A 117 -10.34 1.97 13.36
CA GLY A 117 -11.43 1.02 13.07
C GLY A 117 -12.21 1.32 11.78
N LYS A 118 -12.13 2.56 11.26
CA LYS A 118 -12.81 3.00 10.04
C LYS A 118 -11.93 2.93 8.79
N LEU A 119 -10.60 2.78 8.93
CA LEU A 119 -9.63 2.88 7.82
C LEU A 119 -9.96 2.02 6.60
N PHE A 120 -10.46 0.80 6.83
CA PHE A 120 -10.65 -0.20 5.78
C PHE A 120 -12.11 -0.36 5.35
N GLY A 121 -13.00 0.53 5.79
CA GLY A 121 -14.36 0.60 5.28
C GLY A 121 -14.42 1.28 3.91
N VAL A 122 -15.45 0.99 3.12
CA VAL A 122 -15.67 1.64 1.81
C VAL A 122 -16.14 3.08 2.04
N PHE A 123 -15.61 4.01 1.24
CA PHE A 123 -15.88 5.46 1.34
C PHE A 123 -15.44 6.10 2.66
N GLN A 124 -14.62 5.41 3.45
CA GLN A 124 -14.09 5.96 4.69
C GLN A 124 -12.89 6.87 4.38
N ARG A 125 -12.89 8.05 4.99
CA ARG A 125 -11.83 9.06 4.84
C ARG A 125 -11.53 9.64 6.21
N LEU A 126 -10.24 9.71 6.54
CA LEU A 126 -9.78 10.32 7.80
C LEU A 126 -9.45 11.80 7.64
N HIS A 127 -9.12 12.23 6.42
CA HIS A 127 -8.85 13.63 6.11
C HIS A 127 -9.94 14.22 5.22
N LYS A 128 -10.10 15.55 5.30
CA LYS A 128 -11.07 16.28 4.49
C LYS A 128 -10.75 16.14 3.00
N ALA A 129 -11.80 16.18 2.20
CA ALA A 129 -11.67 16.02 0.76
C ALA A 129 -10.92 17.14 0.06
N SER A 130 -10.99 18.34 0.63
CA SER A 130 -10.25 19.53 0.21
C SER A 130 -8.74 19.35 0.34
N ASP A 131 -8.30 18.60 1.35
CA ASP A 131 -6.89 18.55 1.74
C ASP A 131 -6.20 17.37 1.06
N TYR A 132 -6.92 16.26 0.85
CA TYR A 132 -6.41 15.07 0.16
C TYR A 132 -7.48 14.43 -0.74
N PRO A 133 -7.34 14.51 -2.08
CA PRO A 133 -8.29 13.90 -3.00
C PRO A 133 -8.27 12.36 -2.90
N GLY A 134 -9.42 11.72 -3.16
CA GLY A 134 -9.54 10.28 -3.15
C GLY A 134 -10.97 9.77 -2.99
N THR A 135 -11.22 8.55 -3.49
CA THR A 135 -12.53 7.90 -3.48
C THR A 135 -12.89 7.24 -2.14
N GLY A 136 -11.92 7.07 -1.23
CA GLY A 136 -12.10 6.31 0.02
C GLY A 136 -12.26 4.80 -0.20
N ILE A 137 -11.93 4.29 -1.39
CA ILE A 137 -12.03 2.86 -1.73
C ILE A 137 -10.68 2.13 -1.58
N GLY A 138 -9.57 2.86 -1.66
CA GLY A 138 -8.24 2.27 -1.78
C GLY A 138 -7.87 1.27 -0.68
N LEU A 139 -7.94 1.69 0.59
CA LEU A 139 -7.64 0.80 1.71
C LEU A 139 -8.65 -0.36 1.85
N ALA A 140 -9.91 -0.15 1.47
CA ALA A 140 -10.89 -1.24 1.42
C ALA A 140 -10.54 -2.27 0.34
N SER A 141 -10.01 -1.84 -0.81
CA SER A 141 -9.46 -2.74 -1.85
C SER A 141 -8.26 -3.51 -1.34
N VAL A 142 -7.33 -2.84 -0.64
CA VAL A 142 -6.16 -3.49 -0.03
C VAL A 142 -6.60 -4.57 0.95
N ARG A 143 -7.51 -4.26 1.89
CA ARG A 143 -8.03 -5.26 2.83
C ARG A 143 -8.67 -6.43 2.10
N ARG A 144 -9.49 -6.17 1.09
CA ARG A 144 -10.15 -7.23 0.30
C ARG A 144 -9.14 -8.14 -0.39
N VAL A 145 -8.11 -7.57 -1.02
CA VAL A 145 -7.05 -8.33 -1.68
C VAL A 145 -6.31 -9.21 -0.68
N LEU A 146 -5.89 -8.64 0.44
CA LEU A 146 -5.12 -9.37 1.46
C LEU A 146 -5.96 -10.48 2.09
N THR A 147 -7.22 -10.22 2.42
CA THR A 147 -8.13 -11.26 2.94
C THR A 147 -8.29 -12.42 1.96
N ARG A 148 -8.33 -12.16 0.64
CA ARG A 148 -8.38 -13.23 -0.37
C ARG A 148 -7.10 -14.08 -0.39
N HIS A 149 -5.96 -13.52 -0.01
CA HIS A 149 -4.69 -14.24 0.14
C HIS A 149 -4.51 -14.83 1.55
N GLY A 150 -5.55 -14.85 2.39
CA GLY A 150 -5.46 -15.31 3.79
C GLY A 150 -4.72 -14.36 4.72
N GLY A 151 -4.39 -13.17 4.23
CA GLY A 151 -3.63 -12.15 4.95
C GLY A 151 -4.49 -11.16 5.72
N ARG A 152 -3.81 -10.22 6.39
CA ARG A 152 -4.43 -9.12 7.14
C ARG A 152 -3.64 -7.83 6.99
N ILE A 153 -4.28 -6.70 7.27
CA ILE A 153 -3.68 -5.36 7.28
C ILE A 153 -4.10 -4.62 8.55
N TRP A 154 -3.17 -3.82 9.08
CA TRP A 154 -3.42 -2.86 10.14
C TRP A 154 -2.55 -1.62 9.91
N ALA A 155 -2.74 -0.60 10.74
CA ALA A 155 -1.95 0.61 10.68
C ALA A 155 -1.64 1.11 12.09
N GLU A 156 -0.54 1.82 12.20
CA GLU A 156 -0.13 2.61 13.35
C GLU A 156 0.13 4.03 12.85
N ALA A 157 -0.31 5.05 13.57
CA ALA A 157 -0.13 6.42 13.13
C ALA A 157 -0.15 7.38 14.31
N GLN A 158 0.45 8.54 14.10
CA GLN A 158 0.33 9.66 15.01
C GLN A 158 0.21 10.95 14.19
N VAL A 159 -0.70 11.83 14.62
CA VAL A 159 -0.92 13.13 13.99
C VAL A 159 0.41 13.89 13.90
N ASP A 160 0.70 14.37 12.70
CA ASP A 160 1.92 15.06 12.29
C ASP A 160 3.23 14.29 12.49
N GLN A 161 3.18 12.97 12.65
CA GLN A 161 4.37 12.10 12.69
C GLN A 161 4.35 10.98 11.63
N GLY A 162 3.29 10.92 10.83
CA GLY A 162 3.12 9.96 9.75
C GLY A 162 2.35 8.71 10.15
N ALA A 163 2.38 7.71 9.27
CA ALA A 163 1.71 6.45 9.46
C ALA A 163 2.58 5.28 8.99
N THR A 164 2.37 4.12 9.61
CA THR A 164 2.91 2.84 9.15
C THR A 164 1.75 1.90 8.88
N PHE A 165 1.64 1.45 7.64
CA PHE A 165 0.70 0.39 7.25
C PHE A 165 1.45 -0.92 7.20
N HIS A 166 0.93 -1.92 7.92
CA HIS A 166 1.50 -3.24 7.96
C HIS A 166 0.53 -4.24 7.36
N PHE A 167 1.04 -5.19 6.59
CA PHE A 167 0.25 -6.33 6.18
C PHE A 167 1.04 -7.63 6.28
N ILE A 168 0.31 -8.72 6.49
CA ILE A 168 0.87 -10.08 6.53
C ILE A 168 0.25 -10.91 5.43
N LEU A 169 1.08 -11.69 4.75
CA LEU A 169 0.67 -12.80 3.90
C LEU A 169 1.13 -14.12 4.55
N PRO A 170 0.25 -15.12 4.68
CA PRO A 170 0.64 -16.43 5.21
C PRO A 170 1.62 -17.13 4.27
N PRO A 171 2.37 -18.14 4.75
CA PRO A 171 3.13 -18.99 3.86
C PRO A 171 2.19 -19.70 2.86
N PRO A 172 2.71 -20.16 1.71
CA PRO A 172 1.94 -21.03 0.82
C PRO A 172 1.35 -22.19 1.63
N ALA A 173 0.08 -22.52 1.39
CA ALA A 173 -0.47 -23.73 1.96
C ALA A 173 0.40 -24.91 1.53
N PRO A 174 0.77 -25.85 2.43
CA PRO A 174 1.45 -27.06 2.01
C PRO A 174 0.59 -27.75 0.95
N ASP A 175 1.19 -28.07 -0.19
CA ASP A 175 0.48 -28.66 -1.32
C ASP A 175 -0.34 -29.86 -0.85
N ALA A 176 -1.66 -29.79 -1.00
CA ALA A 176 -2.57 -30.90 -0.71
C ALA A 176 -2.54 -31.94 -1.84
N HIS A 177 -1.35 -32.28 -2.33
CA HIS A 177 -1.11 -33.30 -3.34
C HIS A 177 0.15 -34.09 -2.96
N SER A 178 0.00 -34.97 -1.98
CA SER A 178 0.75 -36.24 -1.90
C SER A 178 -0.12 -37.35 -2.48
#